data_AF-X7Z2U7-F1
#
_entry.id   AF-X7Z2U7-F1
#
_cell.length_a   1.000
_cell.length_b   1.000
_cell.length_c   1.000
_cell.angle_alpha   90.00
_cell.angle_beta   90.00
_cell.angle_gamma   90.00
#
_symmetry.space_group_name_H-M   'P 1'
#
loop_
_entity.id
_entity.type
_entity.pdbx_description
1 polymer ?
#
loop_
_entity_poly.entity_id
_entity_poly.type
_entity_poly.pdbx_seq_one_letter_code
_entity_poly.pdbx_strand_id
1 'polypeptide(L)'
;MVTETVGDPKALEELGFLKVIQPELVVPMVVFLASRACEFSHHNFSACAGRFARVFVGLGEGWVAEPGSNPAVEDVAAHLSEICATQPFTVPASIFEEVFAVCERLGITA
;
A
#
# COMPACT_ATOMS: atom_id res chain seq x y z
N MET A 1 9.78 13.27 -17.24
CA MET A 1 10.21 11.95 -17.78
C MET A 1 11.40 11.44 -16.95
N VAL A 2 11.65 10.12 -16.87
CA VAL A 2 12.81 9.56 -16.13
C VAL A 2 14.12 10.21 -16.57
N THR A 3 14.21 10.57 -17.85
CA THR A 3 15.32 11.30 -18.47
C THR A 3 15.52 12.73 -17.95
N GLU A 4 14.54 13.33 -17.28
CA GLU A 4 14.59 14.67 -16.68
C GLU A 4 14.91 14.63 -15.18
N THR A 5 14.71 13.48 -14.53
CA THR A 5 14.95 13.28 -13.08
C THR A 5 16.30 12.64 -12.77
N VAL A 6 17.02 12.17 -13.78
CA VAL A 6 18.33 11.54 -13.62
C VAL A 6 19.42 12.50 -14.10
N GLY A 7 20.39 12.78 -13.22
CA GLY A 7 21.36 13.86 -13.39
C GLY A 7 22.39 13.65 -14.52
N ASP A 8 22.70 12.40 -14.89
CA ASP A 8 23.64 12.10 -15.98
C ASP A 8 23.02 11.13 -17.00
N PRO A 9 22.61 11.63 -18.18
CA PRO A 9 22.07 10.81 -19.26
C PRO A 9 23.05 9.75 -19.81
N LYS A 10 24.37 9.98 -19.75
CA LYS A 10 25.36 9.01 -20.24
C LYS A 10 25.50 7.81 -19.32
N ALA A 11 25.44 8.04 -18.01
CA ALA A 11 25.43 6.98 -17.02
C ALA A 11 24.24 6.02 -17.22
N LEU A 12 23.07 6.53 -17.62
CA LEU A 12 21.89 5.70 -17.91
C LEU A 12 22.07 4.80 -19.15
N GLU A 13 22.71 5.33 -20.19
CA GLU A 13 23.00 4.57 -21.41
C GLU A 13 24.02 3.46 -21.16
N GLU A 14 25.09 3.76 -20.42
CA GLU A 14 26.15 2.80 -20.08
C GLU A 14 25.64 1.65 -19.21
N LEU A 15 24.70 1.94 -18.30
CA LEU A 15 24.03 0.92 -17.46
C LEU A 15 23.03 0.05 -18.24
N GLY A 16 22.74 0.37 -19.51
CA GLY A 16 21.72 -0.31 -20.30
C GLY A 16 20.31 -0.17 -19.72
N PHE A 17 20.09 0.78 -18.82
CA PHE A 17 18.86 0.95 -18.05
C PHE A 17 17.64 1.13 -18.96
N LEU A 18 17.77 1.92 -20.02
CA LEU A 18 16.71 2.14 -21.00
C LEU A 18 16.26 0.85 -21.72
N LYS A 19 17.11 -0.18 -21.81
CA LYS A 19 16.74 -1.48 -22.40
C LYS A 19 15.82 -2.30 -21.48
N VAL A 20 15.90 -2.11 -20.17
CA VAL A 20 15.12 -2.88 -19.20
C VAL A 20 13.84 -2.17 -18.78
N ILE A 21 13.68 -0.87 -19.05
CA ILE A 21 12.45 -0.10 -18.77
C ILE A 21 11.66 0.28 -20.02
N GLN A 22 11.74 -0.55 -21.07
CA GLN A 22 10.99 -0.33 -22.30
C GLN A 22 9.47 -0.23 -22.03
N PRO A 23 8.75 0.74 -22.63
CA PRO A 23 7.31 0.91 -22.41
C PRO A 23 6.49 -0.35 -22.68
N GLU A 24 6.89 -1.15 -23.67
CA GLU A 24 6.24 -2.41 -24.07
C GLU A 24 6.16 -3.41 -22.90
N LEU A 25 7.08 -3.30 -21.93
CA LEU A 25 7.12 -4.17 -20.76
C LEU A 25 6.06 -3.81 -19.70
N VAL A 26 5.38 -2.66 -19.82
CA VAL A 26 4.29 -2.26 -18.92
C VAL A 26 2.91 -2.22 -19.60
N VAL A 27 2.88 -2.11 -20.94
CA VAL A 27 1.65 -2.10 -21.75
C VAL A 27 0.67 -3.23 -21.40
N PRO A 28 1.09 -4.50 -21.20
CA PRO A 28 0.15 -5.59 -20.91
C PRO A 28 -0.72 -5.36 -19.67
N MET A 29 -0.18 -4.75 -18.61
CA MET A 29 -0.95 -4.44 -17.40
C MET A 29 -2.08 -3.45 -17.71
N VAL A 30 -1.77 -2.39 -18.45
CA VAL A 30 -2.77 -1.37 -18.82
C VAL A 30 -3.85 -1.96 -19.73
N VAL A 31 -3.45 -2.77 -20.71
CA VAL A 31 -4.39 -3.46 -21.60
C VAL A 31 -5.32 -4.38 -20.82
N PHE A 32 -4.80 -5.16 -19.87
CA PHE A 32 -5.61 -6.03 -19.03
C PHE A 32 -6.61 -5.23 -18.18
N LEU A 33 -6.14 -4.21 -17.46
CA LEU A 33 -6.98 -3.37 -16.59
C LEU A 33 -8.08 -2.62 -17.36
N ALA A 34 -7.86 -2.27 -18.62
CA ALA A 34 -8.86 -1.64 -19.49
C ALA A 34 -9.79 -2.64 -20.20
N SER A 35 -9.52 -3.95 -20.11
CA SER A 35 -10.30 -4.98 -20.79
C SER A 35 -11.54 -5.37 -20.00
N ARG A 36 -12.54 -5.93 -20.70
CA ARG A 36 -13.73 -6.52 -20.08
C ARG A 36 -13.45 -7.75 -19.22
N ALA A 37 -12.25 -8.33 -19.34
CA ALA A 37 -11.85 -9.48 -18.54
C ALA A 37 -11.35 -9.08 -17.14
N CYS A 38 -11.07 -7.79 -16.90
CA CYS A 38 -10.68 -7.32 -15.57
C CYS A 38 -11.93 -7.08 -14.71
N GLU A 39 -12.09 -7.90 -13.68
CA GLU A 39 -13.17 -7.79 -12.70
C GLU A 39 -12.77 -7.02 -11.43
N PHE A 40 -11.49 -6.63 -11.32
CA PHE A 40 -10.99 -5.89 -10.16
C PHE A 40 -11.27 -4.39 -10.27
N SER A 41 -11.66 -3.79 -9.14
CA SER A 41 -11.71 -2.35 -8.93
C SER A 41 -10.95 -1.98 -7.63
N HIS A 42 -10.62 -0.70 -7.45
CA HIS A 42 -9.97 -0.17 -6.25
C HIS A 42 -8.62 -0.81 -5.88
N HIS A 43 -7.92 -1.38 -6.86
CA HIS A 43 -6.58 -1.93 -6.69
C HIS A 43 -5.54 -0.99 -7.30
N ASN A 44 -4.40 -0.83 -6.61
CA ASN A 44 -3.23 -0.18 -7.17
C ASN A 44 -2.25 -1.25 -7.65
N PHE A 45 -1.62 -1.01 -8.80
CA PHE A 45 -0.65 -1.94 -9.37
C PHE A 45 0.66 -1.21 -9.71
N SER A 46 1.77 -1.87 -9.45
CA SER A 46 3.09 -1.51 -9.94
C SER A 46 3.39 -2.34 -11.19
N ALA A 47 3.74 -1.67 -12.28
CA ALA A 47 4.24 -2.29 -13.51
C ALA A 47 5.56 -1.59 -13.87
N CYS A 48 6.67 -2.33 -13.87
CA CYS A 48 7.99 -1.78 -14.19
C CYS A 48 8.90 -2.90 -14.70
N ALA A 49 9.57 -2.67 -15.83
CA ALA A 49 10.55 -3.61 -16.38
C ALA A 49 10.05 -5.06 -16.55
N GLY A 50 8.76 -5.24 -16.86
CA GLY A 50 8.13 -6.55 -17.00
C GLY A 50 7.75 -7.22 -15.67
N ARG A 51 8.00 -6.56 -14.53
CA ARG A 51 7.52 -6.96 -13.21
C ARG A 51 6.16 -6.32 -12.95
N PHE A 52 5.22 -7.15 -12.49
CA PHE A 52 3.87 -6.74 -12.11
C PHE A 52 3.60 -7.10 -10.65
N ALA A 53 3.04 -6.17 -9.88
CA ALA A 53 2.68 -6.41 -8.48
C ALA A 53 1.49 -5.57 -8.04
N ARG A 54 0.74 -6.06 -7.05
CA ARG A 54 -0.24 -5.25 -6.33
C ARG A 54 0.49 -4.32 -5.36
N VAL A 55 0.09 -3.06 -5.36
CA VAL A 55 0.37 -2.09 -4.30
C VAL A 55 -0.90 -1.96 -3.49
N PHE A 56 -0.80 -1.99 -2.17
CA PHE A 56 -1.96 -1.92 -1.29
C PHE A 56 -1.64 -1.09 -0.05
N VAL A 57 -2.70 -0.64 0.62
CA VAL A 57 -2.63 -0.01 1.94
C VAL A 57 -2.99 -1.08 2.95
N GLY A 58 -2.06 -1.38 3.86
CA GLY A 58 -2.31 -2.25 5.00
C GLY A 58 -2.60 -1.41 6.23
N LEU A 59 -3.58 -1.84 7.03
CA LEU A 59 -3.83 -1.29 8.36
C LEU A 59 -3.22 -2.26 9.38
N GLY A 60 -2.20 -1.80 10.11
CA GLY A 60 -1.58 -2.56 11.18
C GLY A 60 -2.56 -2.76 12.35
N GLU A 61 -2.32 -3.79 13.16
CA GLU A 61 -3.16 -4.06 14.35
C GLU A 61 -3.21 -2.87 15.31
N GLY A 62 -2.06 -2.23 15.54
CA GLY A 62 -1.93 -1.05 16.38
C GLY A 62 -2.37 -1.28 17.83
N TRP A 63 -2.48 -0.18 18.56
CA TRP A 63 -2.84 -0.18 19.97
C TRP A 63 -4.25 0.37 20.19
N VAL A 64 -5.00 -0.24 21.10
CA VAL A 64 -6.29 0.26 21.59
C VAL A 64 -6.19 0.45 23.08
N ALA A 65 -6.52 1.65 23.54
CA ALA A 65 -6.56 1.99 24.95
C ALA A 65 -7.66 1.20 25.68
N GLU A 66 -7.51 1.07 27.00
CA GLU A 66 -8.50 0.39 27.85
C GLU A 66 -9.90 1.00 27.65
N PRO A 67 -10.96 0.19 27.47
CA PRO A 67 -12.31 0.72 27.30
C PRO A 67 -12.73 1.67 28.43
N GLY A 68 -13.25 2.84 28.05
CA GLY A 68 -13.65 3.88 29.02
C GLY A 68 -12.49 4.73 29.58
N SER A 69 -11.25 4.47 29.19
CA SER A 69 -10.12 5.37 29.49
C SER A 69 -10.09 6.59 28.56
N ASN A 70 -9.29 7.59 28.94
CA ASN A 70 -8.94 8.73 28.09
C ASN A 70 -7.42 8.69 27.84
N PRO A 71 -6.95 8.16 26.71
CA PRO A 71 -5.52 8.06 26.44
C PRO A 71 -4.87 9.44 26.32
N ALA A 72 -3.70 9.59 26.91
CA ALA A 72 -2.86 10.78 26.85
C ALA A 72 -1.79 10.68 25.74
N VAL A 73 -1.07 11.78 25.49
CA VAL A 73 0.01 11.79 24.49
C VAL A 73 1.16 10.87 24.91
N GLU A 74 1.39 10.74 26.21
CA GLU A 74 2.39 9.85 26.80
C GLU A 74 2.06 8.38 26.53
N ASP A 75 0.78 7.98 26.52
CA ASP A 75 0.37 6.61 26.19
C ASP A 75 0.67 6.30 24.71
N VAL A 76 0.37 7.23 23.81
CA VAL A 76 0.74 7.09 22.39
C VAL A 76 2.25 6.93 22.21
N ALA A 77 3.04 7.71 22.94
CA ALA A 77 4.50 7.59 22.89
C ALA A 77 4.98 6.23 23.43
N ALA A 78 4.37 5.73 24.52
CA ALA A 78 4.70 4.44 25.12
C ALA A 78 4.36 3.26 24.19
N HIS A 79 3.28 3.37 23.41
CA HIS A 79 2.80 2.33 22.50
C HIS A 79 3.17 2.56 21.03
N LEU A 80 4.06 3.51 20.73
CA LEU A 80 4.39 3.90 19.36
C LEU A 80 4.96 2.73 18.53
N SER A 81 5.69 1.81 19.16
CA SER A 81 6.19 0.60 18.49
C SER A 81 5.07 -0.31 17.99
N GLU A 82 3.99 -0.47 18.77
CA GLU A 82 2.79 -1.24 18.39
C GLU A 82 2.01 -0.51 17.30
N ILE A 83 1.83 0.82 17.44
CA ILE A 83 1.13 1.66 16.46
C ILE A 83 1.84 1.64 15.09
N CYS A 84 3.18 1.67 15.09
CA CYS A 84 3.98 1.64 13.86
C CYS A 84 4.26 0.22 13.34
N ALA A 85 3.82 -0.83 14.03
CA ALA A 85 4.04 -2.20 13.60
C ALA A 85 3.38 -2.43 12.23
N THR A 86 4.15 -2.96 11.29
CA THR A 86 3.65 -3.26 9.93
C THR A 86 3.05 -4.67 9.82
N GLN A 87 3.16 -5.48 10.88
CA GLN A 87 2.57 -6.81 10.98
C GLN A 87 2.10 -7.12 12.42
N PRO A 88 0.99 -7.86 12.59
CA PRO A 88 0.05 -8.27 11.54
C PRO A 88 -0.72 -7.06 10.97
N PHE A 89 -1.20 -7.19 9.73
CA PHE A 89 -2.00 -6.15 9.07
C PHE A 89 -3.22 -6.76 8.38
N THR A 90 -4.26 -5.94 8.20
CA THR A 90 -5.40 -6.22 7.32
C THR A 90 -5.33 -5.32 6.09
N VAL A 91 -6.03 -5.69 5.02
CA VAL A 91 -6.18 -4.85 3.82
C VAL A 91 -7.66 -4.49 3.70
N PRO A 92 -8.12 -3.41 4.36
CA PRO A 92 -9.52 -3.09 4.41
C PRO A 92 -10.05 -2.71 3.02
N ALA A 93 -11.18 -3.28 2.61
CA ALA A 93 -11.86 -2.94 1.37
C ALA A 93 -12.82 -1.74 1.54
N SER A 94 -13.16 -1.37 2.78
CA SER A 94 -13.98 -0.20 3.09
C SER A 94 -13.80 0.27 4.54
N ILE A 95 -14.28 1.47 4.85
CA ILE A 95 -14.29 2.01 6.22
C ILE A 95 -15.11 1.16 7.20
N PHE A 96 -16.11 0.41 6.72
CA PHE A 96 -16.93 -0.44 7.58
C PHE A 96 -16.11 -1.58 8.20
N GLU A 97 -15.14 -2.14 7.46
CA GLU A 97 -14.28 -3.20 7.98
C GLU A 97 -13.41 -2.69 9.14
N GLU A 98 -12.88 -1.46 9.03
CA GLU A 98 -12.13 -0.82 10.11
C GLU A 98 -13.04 -0.52 11.32
N VAL A 99 -14.21 0.09 11.09
CA VAL A 99 -15.15 0.41 12.16
C VAL A 99 -15.60 -0.85 12.90
N PHE A 100 -15.95 -1.92 12.19
CA PHE A 100 -16.37 -3.17 12.82
C PHE A 100 -15.24 -3.86 13.58
N ALA A 101 -14.01 -3.84 13.05
CA ALA A 101 -12.85 -4.36 13.77
C ALA A 101 -12.60 -3.59 15.08
N VAL A 102 -12.79 -2.27 15.08
CA VAL A 102 -12.70 -1.46 16.30
C VAL A 102 -13.85 -1.78 17.27
N CYS A 103 -15.10 -1.89 16.78
CA CYS A 103 -16.24 -2.28 17.61
C CYS A 103 -16.02 -3.64 18.29
N GLU A 104 -15.52 -4.64 17.56
CA GLU A 104 -15.19 -5.96 18.10
C GLU A 104 -14.15 -5.86 19.23
N ARG A 105 -13.07 -5.10 19.03
CA ARG A 105 -12.04 -4.86 20.07
C ARG A 105 -12.58 -4.15 21.30
N LEU A 106 -13.62 -3.33 21.13
CA LEU A 106 -14.31 -2.62 22.21
C LEU A 106 -15.46 -3.45 22.82
N GLY A 107 -15.70 -4.67 22.36
CA GLY A 107 -16.78 -5.54 22.85
C GLY A 107 -18.18 -5.08 22.44
N ILE A 108 -18.30 -4.19 21.45
CA ILE A 108 -19.57 -3.74 20.89
C ILE A 108 -20.01 -4.76 19.84
N THR A 109 -21.00 -5.58 20.20
CA THR A 109 -21.62 -6.56 19.28
C THR A 109 -22.83 -5.95 18.58
N ALA A 110 -22.99 -6.27 17.29
CA ALA A 110 -24.17 -5.93 16.49
C ALA A 110 -25.37 -6.81 16.83
#